data_AF-A0A7W6SJH5-F1
#
_entry.id   AF-A0A7W6SJH5-F1
#
_cell.length_a   1.000
_cell.length_b   1.000
_cell.length_c   1.000
_cell.angle_alpha   90.00
_cell.angle_beta   90.00
_cell.angle_gamma   90.00
#
_symmetry.space_group_name_H-M   'P 1'
#
loop_
_entity.id
_entity.type
_entity.pdbx_description
1 polymer ?
#
loop_
_entity_poly.entity_id
_entity_poly.type
_entity_poly.pdbx_seq_one_letter_code
_entity_poly.pdbx_strand_id
1 'polypeptide(L)'
;MADVLRAVAYAMPALEIVGSRITNWDIGIVDTVADNASSGLFVLGGPVRRLDGLDLRALQMQMTRKDEVVSKGTGAACLGNPLNAMAWLAGELARRKRPLRAGDIVLSGALGPMVAVNPGDAFEANIAGLGTVSARFA
;
A
#
# COMPACT_ATOMS: atom_id res chain seq x y z
N MET A 1 0.39 -12.36 -15.64
CA MET A 1 1.17 -12.50 -14.39
C MET A 1 2.67 -12.48 -14.64
N ALA A 2 3.21 -13.34 -15.51
CA ALA A 2 4.65 -13.34 -15.83
C ALA A 2 5.20 -11.96 -16.25
N ASP A 3 4.42 -11.16 -16.99
CA ASP A 3 4.83 -9.80 -17.38
C ASP A 3 4.96 -8.85 -16.19
N VAL A 4 4.02 -8.91 -15.24
CA VAL A 4 4.06 -8.10 -14.01
C VAL A 4 5.27 -8.48 -13.17
N LEU A 5 5.50 -9.78 -12.95
CA LEU A 5 6.66 -10.27 -12.20
C LEU A 5 7.98 -9.77 -12.79
N ARG A 6 8.13 -9.79 -14.12
CA ARG A 6 9.34 -9.29 -14.80
C ARG A 6 9.45 -7.77 -14.80
N ALA A 7 8.33 -7.05 -14.75
CA ALA A 7 8.30 -5.59 -14.78
C ALA A 7 8.59 -4.96 -13.41
N VAL A 8 8.38 -5.69 -12.31
CA VAL A 8 8.68 -5.18 -10.96
C VAL A 8 10.19 -5.21 -10.74
N ALA A 9 10.81 -4.03 -10.74
CA ALA A 9 12.24 -3.89 -10.44
C ALA A 9 12.53 -4.19 -8.96
N TYR A 10 11.70 -3.64 -8.05
CA TYR A 10 11.88 -3.76 -6.61
C TYR A 10 10.54 -3.68 -5.86
N ALA A 11 10.54 -4.17 -4.63
CA ALA A 11 9.51 -3.97 -3.62
C ALA A 11 10.12 -3.33 -2.37
N MET A 12 9.32 -2.53 -1.67
CA MET A 12 9.70 -1.87 -0.42
C MET A 12 8.45 -1.61 0.44
N PRO A 13 8.59 -1.50 1.77
CA PRO A 13 7.46 -1.18 2.63
C PRO A 13 7.00 0.27 2.42
N ALA A 14 5.70 0.51 2.52
CA ALA A 14 5.11 1.84 2.40
C ALA A 14 3.95 2.04 3.36
N LEU A 15 3.78 3.28 3.85
CA LEU A 15 2.57 3.74 4.52
C LEU A 15 1.81 4.65 3.58
N GLU A 16 0.51 4.40 3.44
CA GLU A 16 -0.41 5.31 2.77
C GLU A 16 -1.21 6.08 3.82
N ILE A 17 -1.16 7.40 3.73
CA ILE A 17 -1.93 8.33 4.56
C ILE A 17 -3.13 8.74 3.71
N VAL A 18 -4.22 7.99 3.85
CA VAL A 18 -5.49 8.30 3.20
C VAL A 18 -6.22 9.43 3.93
N GLY A 19 -7.02 10.19 3.19
CA GLY A 19 -7.84 11.26 3.71
C GLY A 19 -9.05 11.47 2.81
N SER A 20 -10.24 11.47 3.40
CA SER A 20 -11.48 11.79 2.69
C SER A 20 -11.70 13.31 2.67
N ARG A 21 -12.04 13.87 1.49
CA ARG A 21 -12.56 15.24 1.37
C ARG A 21 -14.07 15.32 1.63
N ILE A 22 -14.71 14.17 1.80
CA ILE A 22 -16.13 14.05 2.11
C ILE A 22 -16.30 13.91 3.62
N THR A 23 -17.21 14.71 4.16
CA THR A 23 -17.50 14.84 5.58
C THR A 23 -17.73 13.48 6.24
N ASN A 24 -17.13 13.28 7.42
CA ASN A 24 -17.29 12.09 8.26
C ASN A 24 -16.95 10.74 7.60
N TRP A 25 -16.20 10.73 6.49
CA TRP A 25 -15.96 9.51 5.70
C TRP A 25 -17.26 8.81 5.25
N ASP A 26 -18.35 9.56 5.09
CA ASP A 26 -19.62 9.05 4.56
C ASP A 26 -19.50 8.90 3.03
N ILE A 27 -18.84 7.83 2.60
CA ILE A 27 -18.43 7.61 1.21
C ILE A 27 -18.99 6.31 0.65
N GLY A 28 -19.48 6.37 -0.58
CA GLY A 28 -19.61 5.23 -1.48
C GLY A 28 -18.37 5.01 -2.33
N ILE A 29 -18.43 4.00 -3.22
CA ILE A 29 -17.33 3.72 -4.16
C ILE A 29 -17.13 4.87 -5.16
N VAL A 30 -18.21 5.47 -5.65
CA VAL A 30 -18.13 6.58 -6.64
C VAL A 30 -17.49 7.81 -6.00
N ASP A 31 -17.86 8.10 -4.75
CA ASP A 31 -17.30 9.16 -3.94
C ASP A 31 -15.80 9.00 -3.76
N THR A 32 -15.37 7.79 -3.38
CA THR A 32 -13.95 7.45 -3.22
C THR A 32 -13.18 7.63 -4.53
N VAL A 33 -13.74 7.17 -5.67
CA VAL A 33 -13.12 7.32 -6.99
C VAL A 33 -13.02 8.79 -7.40
N ALA A 34 -14.09 9.56 -7.21
CA ALA A 34 -14.11 10.99 -7.49
C ALA A 34 -13.12 11.75 -6.62
N ASP A 35 -12.95 11.31 -5.37
CA ASP A 35 -12.00 11.85 -4.40
C ASP A 35 -10.57 11.29 -4.57
N ASN A 36 -10.16 10.95 -5.80
CA ASN A 36 -8.83 10.40 -6.11
C ASN A 36 -8.44 9.21 -5.21
N ALA A 37 -9.36 8.25 -5.07
CA ALA A 37 -9.24 7.10 -4.18
C ALA A 37 -8.96 7.45 -2.71
N SER A 38 -9.42 8.63 -2.26
CA SER A 38 -9.11 9.20 -0.93
C SER A 38 -7.60 9.26 -0.62
N SER A 39 -6.77 9.35 -1.67
CA SER A 39 -5.32 9.46 -1.53
C SER A 39 -4.97 10.79 -0.85
N GLY A 40 -4.04 10.76 0.10
CA GLY A 40 -3.47 11.96 0.73
C GLY A 40 -1.97 12.04 0.50
N LEU A 41 -1.20 11.28 1.28
CA LEU A 41 0.26 11.20 1.20
C LEU A 41 0.70 9.73 1.26
N PHE A 42 1.97 9.47 0.98
CA PHE A 42 2.58 8.19 1.28
C PHE A 42 4.03 8.37 1.74
N VAL A 43 4.53 7.39 2.50
CA VAL A 43 5.92 7.32 2.94
C VAL A 43 6.49 6.00 2.47
N LEU A 44 7.67 6.05 1.87
CA LEU A 44 8.44 4.86 1.49
C LEU A 44 9.46 4.56 2.58
N GLY A 45 9.46 3.32 3.05
CA GLY A 45 10.43 2.84 4.03
C GLY A 45 11.59 2.12 3.37
N GLY A 46 12.16 1.15 4.08
CA GLY A 46 13.24 0.35 3.54
C GLY A 46 13.46 -0.97 4.27
N PRO A 47 14.39 -1.79 3.77
CA PRO A 47 15.20 -1.55 2.57
C PRO A 47 14.42 -1.82 1.26
N VAL A 48 15.03 -1.42 0.14
CA VAL A 48 14.57 -1.81 -1.21
C VAL A 48 15.00 -3.26 -1.47
N ARG A 49 14.07 -4.12 -1.92
CA ARG A 49 14.32 -5.54 -2.18
C ARG A 49 13.91 -5.93 -3.59
N ARG A 50 14.62 -6.88 -4.19
CA ARG A 50 14.11 -7.60 -5.36
C ARG A 50 13.00 -8.56 -4.93
N LEU A 51 12.14 -8.96 -5.86
CA LEU A 51 11.08 -9.95 -5.58
C LEU A 51 11.62 -11.36 -5.34
N ASP A 52 12.85 -11.65 -5.77
CA ASP A 52 13.46 -12.97 -5.69
C ASP A 52 13.45 -13.49 -4.24
N GLY A 53 12.77 -14.63 -4.01
CA GLY A 53 12.65 -15.26 -2.70
C GLY A 53 11.63 -14.64 -1.74
N LEU A 54 10.87 -13.62 -2.15
CA LEU A 54 9.79 -13.05 -1.35
C LEU A 54 8.45 -13.74 -1.65
N ASP A 55 7.85 -14.38 -0.63
CA ASP A 55 6.45 -14.76 -0.69
C ASP A 55 5.56 -13.55 -0.35
N LEU A 56 5.22 -12.77 -1.38
CA LEU A 56 4.37 -11.59 -1.24
C LEU A 56 2.96 -11.89 -0.78
N ARG A 57 2.50 -13.14 -0.84
CA ARG A 57 1.19 -13.53 -0.33
C ARG A 57 1.26 -13.82 1.17
N ALA A 58 2.30 -14.51 1.61
CA ALA A 58 2.46 -14.94 2.99
C ALA A 58 3.13 -13.91 3.91
N LEU A 59 3.67 -12.80 3.38
CA LEU A 59 4.25 -11.74 4.20
C LEU A 59 3.25 -11.27 5.26
N GLN A 60 3.76 -11.01 6.46
CA GLN A 60 2.99 -10.55 7.59
C GLN A 60 3.34 -9.09 7.86
N MET A 61 2.33 -8.29 8.13
CA MET A 61 2.49 -6.88 8.50
C MET A 61 1.99 -6.68 9.92
N GLN A 62 2.74 -5.92 10.70
CA GLN A 62 2.33 -5.37 11.98
C GLN A 62 2.60 -3.86 11.97
N MET A 63 1.59 -3.07 12.31
CA MET A 63 1.71 -1.63 12.46
C MET A 63 1.46 -1.25 13.91
N THR A 64 2.37 -0.47 14.47
CA THR A 64 2.27 0.10 15.81
C THR A 64 2.00 1.59 15.74
N ARG A 65 1.34 2.09 16.78
CA ARG A 65 1.30 3.50 17.15
C ARG A 65 2.06 3.62 18.47
N LYS A 66 3.30 4.11 18.42
CA LYS A 66 4.29 3.97 19.50
C LYS A 66 4.49 2.47 19.83
N ASP A 67 4.17 2.06 21.06
CA ASP A 67 4.35 0.68 21.55
C ASP A 67 3.08 -0.18 21.40
N GLU A 68 1.94 0.42 21.00
CA GLU A 68 0.68 -0.28 20.84
C GLU A 68 0.55 -0.82 19.41
N VAL A 69 0.21 -2.10 19.27
CA VAL A 69 -0.11 -2.69 17.97
C VAL A 69 -1.53 -2.32 17.57
N VAL A 70 -1.67 -1.52 16.53
CA VAL A 70 -2.97 -0.96 16.10
C VAL A 70 -3.51 -1.60 14.83
N SER A 71 -2.66 -2.27 14.04
CA SER A 71 -3.09 -3.03 12.87
C SER A 71 -2.17 -4.21 12.60
N LYS A 72 -2.74 -5.28 12.04
CA LYS A 72 -2.04 -6.48 11.60
C LYS A 72 -2.67 -6.98 10.32
N GLY A 73 -1.91 -7.68 9.50
CA GLY A 73 -2.44 -8.35 8.33
C GLY A 73 -1.39 -9.09 7.52
N THR A 74 -1.76 -9.46 6.30
CA THR A 74 -0.90 -10.25 5.41
C THR A 74 -1.02 -9.81 3.96
N GLY A 75 -0.05 -10.22 3.14
CA GLY A 75 -0.10 -10.02 1.69
C GLY A 75 -1.38 -10.51 1.04
N ALA A 76 -1.94 -11.62 1.53
CA ALA A 76 -3.17 -12.20 1.03
C ALA A 76 -4.40 -11.27 1.18
N ALA A 77 -4.39 -10.31 2.10
CA ALA A 77 -5.46 -9.33 2.23
C ALA A 77 -5.56 -8.40 1.01
N CYS A 78 -4.45 -8.21 0.30
CA CYS A 78 -4.38 -7.44 -0.92
C CYS A 78 -4.78 -8.32 -2.12
N LEU A 79 -6.08 -8.46 -2.36
CA LEU A 79 -6.65 -9.24 -3.49
C LEU A 79 -6.05 -10.65 -3.64
N GLY A 80 -5.76 -11.33 -2.52
CA GLY A 80 -5.14 -12.66 -2.48
C GLY A 80 -3.62 -12.69 -2.72
N ASN A 81 -3.05 -11.67 -3.36
CA ASN A 81 -1.61 -11.44 -3.55
C ASN A 81 -1.41 -9.99 -4.08
N PRO A 82 -0.47 -9.19 -3.54
CA PRO A 82 -0.18 -7.84 -4.03
C PRO A 82 0.06 -7.72 -5.54
N LEU A 83 0.61 -8.76 -6.17
CA LEU A 83 0.82 -8.81 -7.62
C LEU A 83 -0.49 -8.83 -8.42
N ASN A 84 -1.59 -9.33 -7.84
CA ASN A 84 -2.90 -9.34 -8.49
C ASN A 84 -3.44 -7.91 -8.65
N ALA A 85 -3.26 -7.07 -7.63
CA ALA A 85 -3.65 -5.66 -7.70
C ALA A 85 -2.85 -4.90 -8.77
N MET A 86 -1.54 -5.14 -8.86
CA MET A 86 -0.70 -4.56 -9.91
C MET A 86 -1.11 -5.05 -11.31
N ALA A 87 -1.41 -6.33 -11.47
CA ALA A 87 -1.88 -6.88 -12.74
C ALA A 87 -3.20 -6.24 -13.19
N TRP A 88 -4.14 -6.06 -12.26
CA TRP A 88 -5.40 -5.36 -12.52
C TRP A 88 -5.16 -3.91 -12.95
N LEU A 89 -4.35 -3.16 -12.18
CA LEU A 89 -4.05 -1.76 -12.45
C LEU A 89 -3.38 -1.58 -13.82
N ALA A 90 -2.37 -2.40 -14.12
CA ALA A 90 -1.66 -2.35 -15.39
C ALA A 90 -2.61 -2.60 -16.59
N GLY A 91 -3.51 -3.59 -16.47
CA GLY A 91 -4.51 -3.88 -17.50
C GLY A 91 -5.51 -2.73 -17.68
N GLU A 92 -6.01 -2.17 -16.60
CA GLU A 92 -6.97 -1.07 -16.64
C GLU A 92 -6.36 0.21 -17.23
N LEU A 93 -5.14 0.55 -16.85
CA LEU A 93 -4.40 1.69 -17.38
C LEU A 93 -4.06 1.54 -18.86
N ALA A 94 -3.70 0.33 -19.30
CA ALA A 94 -3.49 0.03 -20.72
C ALA A 94 -4.79 0.22 -21.52
N ARG A 95 -5.93 -0.27 -21.02
CA ARG A 95 -7.26 -0.09 -21.64
C ARG A 95 -7.64 1.38 -21.78
N ARG A 96 -7.22 2.21 -20.82
CA ARG A 96 -7.40 3.68 -20.84
C ARG A 96 -6.35 4.43 -21.66
N LYS A 97 -5.48 3.73 -22.39
CA LYS A 97 -4.38 4.31 -23.19
C LYS A 97 -3.42 5.18 -22.35
N ARG A 98 -3.25 4.84 -21.07
CA ARG A 98 -2.35 5.51 -20.12
C ARG A 98 -1.50 4.47 -19.36
N PRO A 99 -0.69 3.66 -20.07
CA PRO A 99 0.03 2.55 -19.45
C PRO A 99 1.02 3.03 -18.37
N LEU A 100 1.31 2.15 -17.41
CA LEU A 100 2.41 2.32 -16.47
C LEU A 100 3.75 2.44 -17.22
N ARG A 101 4.65 3.24 -16.66
CA ARG A 101 5.98 3.51 -17.21
C ARG A 101 7.07 2.95 -16.31
N ALA A 102 8.23 2.70 -16.89
CA ALA A 102 9.41 2.35 -16.11
C ALA A 102 9.73 3.47 -15.11
N GLY A 103 9.91 3.11 -13.84
CA GLY A 103 10.14 4.05 -12.75
C GLY A 103 8.88 4.46 -11.99
N ASP A 104 7.68 4.10 -12.46
CA ASP A 104 6.44 4.35 -11.70
C ASP A 104 6.44 3.55 -10.38
N ILE A 105 5.92 4.17 -9.33
CA ILE A 105 5.67 3.54 -8.03
C ILE A 105 4.21 3.11 -7.97
N VAL A 106 3.95 1.87 -7.56
CA VAL A 106 2.60 1.34 -7.37
C VAL A 106 2.43 0.91 -5.93
N LEU A 107 1.49 1.55 -5.22
CA LEU A 107 1.00 1.06 -3.93
C LEU A 107 -0.03 -0.04 -4.22
N SER A 108 0.28 -1.28 -3.85
CA SER A 108 -0.55 -2.44 -4.22
C SER A 108 -1.89 -2.50 -3.48
N GLY A 109 -2.04 -1.77 -2.38
CA GLY A 109 -3.21 -1.77 -1.51
C GLY A 109 -2.87 -2.21 -0.08
N ALA A 110 -3.81 -1.97 0.83
CA ALA A 110 -3.61 -2.18 2.25
C ALA A 110 -3.42 -3.67 2.62
N LEU A 111 -2.46 -3.93 3.51
CA LEU A 111 -2.19 -5.27 4.05
C LEU A 111 -3.06 -5.61 5.27
N GLY A 112 -3.61 -4.60 5.93
CA GLY A 112 -4.47 -4.72 7.10
C GLY A 112 -5.38 -3.50 7.24
N PRO A 113 -6.27 -3.47 8.24
CA PRO A 113 -7.19 -2.35 8.46
C PRO A 113 -6.44 -1.03 8.68
N MET A 114 -6.96 0.06 8.11
CA MET A 114 -6.47 1.41 8.38
C MET A 114 -6.88 1.85 9.80
N VAL A 115 -6.15 2.81 10.36
CA VAL A 115 -6.39 3.35 11.69
C VAL A 115 -6.36 4.87 11.63
N ALA A 116 -7.13 5.53 12.50
CA ALA A 116 -7.15 6.98 12.58
C ALA A 116 -5.83 7.54 13.09
N VAL A 117 -5.45 8.72 12.60
CA VAL A 117 -4.25 9.46 12.98
C VAL A 117 -4.64 10.71 13.75
N ASN A 118 -3.95 10.98 14.85
CA ASN A 118 -4.06 12.24 15.61
C ASN A 118 -2.72 13.00 15.61
N PRO A 119 -2.74 14.32 15.84
CA PRO A 119 -1.51 15.09 16.05
C PRO A 119 -0.62 14.47 17.14
N GLY A 120 0.68 14.39 16.86
CA GLY A 120 1.66 13.78 17.76
C GLY A 120 1.76 12.25 17.69
N ASP A 121 0.92 11.56 16.91
CA ASP A 121 1.04 10.13 16.69
C ASP A 121 2.33 9.77 15.92
N ALA A 122 2.91 8.62 16.26
CA ALA A 122 4.05 8.05 15.57
C ALA A 122 3.72 6.59 15.23
N PHE A 123 3.79 6.27 13.94
CA PHE A 123 3.49 4.94 13.42
C PHE A 123 4.75 4.29 12.87
N GLU A 124 4.86 2.99 13.10
CA GLU A 124 5.83 2.12 12.42
C GLU A 124 5.11 0.88 11.91
N ALA A 125 5.32 0.53 10.65
CA ALA A 125 4.89 -0.75 10.11
C ALA A 125 6.11 -1.61 9.77
N ASN A 126 6.12 -2.82 10.31
CA ASN A 126 7.06 -3.88 9.97
C ASN A 126 6.37 -4.90 9.07
N ILE A 127 6.95 -5.14 7.90
CA ILE A 127 6.51 -6.16 6.95
C ILE A 127 7.59 -7.23 6.88
N ALA A 128 7.29 -8.41 7.43
CA ALA A 128 8.21 -9.53 7.55
C ALA A 128 8.83 -9.90 6.20
N GLY A 129 10.17 -9.96 6.18
CA GLY A 129 10.97 -10.23 4.97
C GLY A 129 11.18 -9.01 4.06
N LEU A 130 10.30 -8.00 4.09
CA LEU A 130 10.40 -6.83 3.23
C LEU A 130 11.14 -5.67 3.90
N GLY A 131 10.72 -5.25 5.10
CA GLY A 131 11.36 -4.14 5.81
C GLY A 131 10.41 -3.37 6.73
N THR A 132 10.83 -2.17 7.12
CA THR A 132 10.08 -1.25 7.98
C THR A 132 9.85 0.11 7.32
N VAL A 133 8.78 0.78 7.73
CA VAL A 133 8.44 2.15 7.33
C VAL A 133 7.84 2.87 8.53
N SER A 134 8.19 4.14 8.72
CA SER A 134 7.71 4.93 9.86
C SER A 134 7.29 6.33 9.45
N ALA A 135 6.28 6.87 10.13
CA ALA A 135 5.84 8.25 9.96
C ALA A 135 5.45 8.86 11.31
N ARG A 136 5.80 10.13 11.52
CA ARG A 136 5.41 10.91 12.70
C ARG A 136 4.60 12.12 12.27
N PHE A 137 3.50 12.36 12.96
CA PHE A 137 2.57 13.44 12.68
C PHE A 137 2.80 14.58 13.68
N ALA A 138 2.90 15.81 13.15
CA ALA A 138 3.10 17.03 13.93
C ALA A 138 1.79 17.52 14.56
#